data_AF-A0A1B9YD54-F1
#
_entry.id   AF-A0A1B9YD54-F1
#
_cell.length_a   1.000
_cell.length_b   1.000
_cell.length_c   1.000
_cell.angle_alpha   90.00
_cell.angle_beta   90.00
_cell.angle_gamma   90.00
#
_symmetry.space_group_name_H-M   'P 1'
#
loop_
_entity.id
_entity.type
_entity.pdbx_description
1 polymer ?
#
loop_
_entity_poly.entity_id
_entity_poly.type
_entity_poly.pdbx_seq_one_letter_code
_entity_poly.pdbx_strand_id
1 'polypeptide(L)'
;MTTKDNLIRAIKRSEYAYQLYTEQKQYFQALRIYKANMIIYELLNEYIFECNEAYLNLAFEYLFHLEDWFCQFDMEKSKVKNLDQHFAFTRLKESIAFPKNFKNTLL
;
A
#
# COMPACT_ATOMS: atom_id res chain seq x y z
N MET A 1 -15.45 5.50 -15.26
CA MET A 1 -14.74 4.43 -14.53
C MET A 1 -14.96 4.73 -13.06
N THR A 2 -15.45 3.76 -12.27
CA THR A 2 -15.83 4.03 -10.87
C THR A 2 -14.59 4.07 -9.96
N THR A 3 -14.71 4.69 -8.77
CA THR A 3 -13.67 4.68 -7.73
C THR A 3 -13.24 3.25 -7.40
N LYS A 4 -14.19 2.31 -7.34
CA LYS A 4 -13.93 0.86 -7.17
C LYS A 4 -13.06 0.28 -8.28
N ASP A 5 -13.37 0.54 -9.55
CA ASP A 5 -12.59 0.05 -10.69
C ASP A 5 -11.14 0.56 -10.65
N ASN A 6 -10.98 1.83 -10.31
CA ASN A 6 -9.66 2.48 -10.16
C ASN A 6 -8.89 1.83 -9.00
N LEU A 7 -9.56 1.58 -7.88
CA LEU A 7 -8.97 0.97 -6.69
C LEU A 7 -8.49 -0.46 -6.97
N ILE A 8 -9.28 -1.27 -7.69
CA ILE A 8 -8.85 -2.61 -8.13
C ILE A 8 -7.58 -2.54 -8.99
N ARG A 9 -7.51 -1.58 -9.93
CA ARG A 9 -6.33 -1.39 -10.79
C ARG A 9 -5.11 -0.92 -10.00
N ALA A 10 -5.29 -0.01 -9.05
CA ALA A 10 -4.23 0.49 -8.18
C ALA A 10 -3.69 -0.62 -7.27
N ILE A 11 -4.56 -1.44 -6.68
CA ILE A 11 -4.19 -2.62 -5.88
C ILE A 11 -3.38 -3.60 -6.73
N LYS A 12 -3.85 -3.95 -7.95
CA LYS A 12 -3.10 -4.83 -8.87
C LYS A 12 -1.71 -4.28 -9.19
N ARG A 13 -1.57 -2.98 -9.39
CA ARG A 13 -0.27 -2.32 -9.63
C ARG A 13 0.66 -2.44 -8.41
N SER A 14 0.13 -2.24 -7.20
CA SER A 14 0.92 -2.39 -5.97
C SER A 14 1.35 -3.84 -5.73
N GLU A 15 0.45 -4.80 -5.93
CA GLU A 15 0.77 -6.24 -5.87
C GLU A 15 1.90 -6.62 -6.83
N TYR A 16 1.84 -6.15 -8.08
CA TYR A 16 2.90 -6.38 -9.05
C TYR A 16 4.23 -5.72 -8.66
N ALA A 17 4.19 -4.48 -8.15
CA ALA A 17 5.39 -3.82 -7.62
C ALA A 17 6.00 -4.59 -6.45
N TYR A 18 5.15 -5.16 -5.57
CA TYR A 18 5.59 -5.97 -4.45
C TYR A 18 6.24 -7.29 -4.89
N GLN A 19 5.67 -7.97 -5.89
CA GLN A 19 6.28 -9.17 -6.48
C GLN A 19 7.72 -8.90 -6.96
N LEU A 20 7.90 -7.84 -7.75
CA LEU A 20 9.24 -7.46 -8.25
C LEU A 20 10.21 -7.09 -7.11
N TYR A 21 9.70 -6.49 -6.03
CA TYR A 21 10.50 -6.14 -4.85
C TYR A 21 10.96 -7.38 -4.07
N THR A 22 10.16 -8.43 -3.98
CA THR A 22 10.52 -9.61 -3.15
C THR A 22 11.78 -10.34 -3.62
N GLU A 23 12.17 -10.17 -4.88
CA GLU A 23 13.35 -10.81 -5.48
C GLU A 23 14.67 -10.20 -5.00
N GLN A 24 14.77 -8.86 -4.94
CA GLN A 24 16.04 -8.16 -4.66
C GLN A 24 15.98 -7.18 -3.49
N LYS A 25 14.77 -6.73 -3.12
CA LYS A 25 14.49 -5.80 -2.01
C LYS A 25 15.35 -4.54 -2.06
N GLN A 26 15.41 -3.90 -3.23
CA GLN A 26 16.18 -2.67 -3.45
C GLN A 26 15.31 -1.41 -3.30
N TYR A 27 15.93 -0.28 -2.96
CA TYR A 27 15.20 0.97 -2.71
C TYR A 27 14.34 1.40 -3.91
N PHE A 28 14.83 1.34 -5.15
CA PHE A 28 14.00 1.74 -6.31
C PHE A 28 12.77 0.85 -6.49
N GLN A 29 12.83 -0.42 -6.05
CA GLN A 29 11.68 -1.34 -6.09
C GLN A 29 10.68 -0.97 -4.98
N ALA A 30 11.18 -0.71 -3.76
CA ALA A 30 10.36 -0.19 -2.67
C ALA A 30 9.68 1.15 -3.04
N LEU A 31 10.39 2.02 -3.77
CA LEU A 31 9.84 3.29 -4.27
C LEU A 31 8.68 3.08 -5.27
N ARG A 32 8.69 1.98 -6.04
CA ARG A 32 7.55 1.62 -6.90
C ARG A 32 6.33 1.24 -6.07
N ILE A 33 6.54 0.46 -5.00
CA ILE A 33 5.48 0.13 -4.04
C ILE A 33 4.94 1.42 -3.41
N TYR A 34 5.81 2.32 -2.94
CA TYR A 34 5.41 3.61 -2.36
C TYR A 34 4.51 4.39 -3.31
N LYS A 35 4.94 4.57 -4.57
CA LYS A 35 4.15 5.25 -5.60
C LYS A 35 2.87 4.53 -5.99
N ALA A 36 2.76 3.22 -5.79
CA ALA A 36 1.53 2.48 -6.02
C ALA A 36 0.57 2.64 -4.83
N ASN A 37 1.10 2.54 -3.62
CA ASN A 37 0.37 2.71 -2.37
C ASN A 37 -0.20 4.12 -2.22
N MET A 38 0.50 5.17 -2.62
CA MET A 38 -0.05 6.55 -2.58
C MET A 38 -1.36 6.66 -3.38
N ILE A 39 -1.42 6.06 -4.57
CA ILE A 39 -2.64 6.08 -5.38
C ILE A 39 -3.76 5.29 -4.70
N ILE A 40 -3.44 4.14 -4.08
CA ILE A 40 -4.42 3.37 -3.31
C ILE A 40 -4.95 4.21 -2.14
N TYR A 41 -4.06 4.92 -1.44
CA TYR A 41 -4.43 5.79 -0.32
C TYR A 41 -5.38 6.90 -0.75
N GLU A 42 -5.08 7.60 -1.85
CA GLU A 42 -5.95 8.63 -2.43
C GLU A 42 -7.34 8.05 -2.78
N LEU A 43 -7.37 6.92 -3.49
CA LEU A 43 -8.62 6.27 -3.90
C LEU A 43 -9.41 5.70 -2.72
N LEU A 44 -8.75 5.23 -1.65
CA LEU A 44 -9.41 4.78 -0.43
C LEU A 44 -10.09 5.96 0.28
N ASN A 45 -9.44 7.12 0.34
CA ASN A 45 -10.03 8.34 0.91
C ASN A 45 -11.26 8.81 0.14
N GLU A 46 -11.35 8.56 -1.17
CA GLU A 46 -12.59 8.76 -1.93
C GLU A 46 -13.61 7.66 -1.61
N TYR A 47 -13.17 6.40 -1.62
CA TYR A 47 -14.02 5.23 -1.46
C TYR A 47 -14.78 5.18 -0.13
N ILE A 48 -14.20 5.67 0.98
CA ILE A 48 -14.86 5.66 2.29
C ILE A 48 -16.18 6.46 2.30
N PHE A 49 -16.36 7.43 1.40
CA PHE A 49 -17.59 8.22 1.28
C PHE A 49 -18.64 7.57 0.35
N GLU A 50 -18.23 6.59 -0.46
CA GLU A 50 -19.09 5.92 -1.45
C GLU A 50 -19.47 4.49 -1.04
N CYS A 51 -18.69 3.87 -0.15
CA CYS A 51 -18.83 2.47 0.19
C CYS A 51 -20.02 2.19 1.12
N ASN A 52 -20.45 0.93 1.17
CA ASN A 52 -21.42 0.49 2.18
C ASN A 52 -20.73 0.48 3.55
N GLU A 53 -21.44 0.93 4.58
CA GLU A 53 -21.01 0.91 5.99
C GLU A 53 -20.36 -0.42 6.41
N ALA A 54 -20.87 -1.54 5.90
CA ALA A 54 -20.34 -2.88 6.17
C ALA A 54 -18.86 -3.07 5.76
N TYR A 55 -18.33 -2.24 4.86
CA TYR A 55 -16.95 -2.29 4.37
C TYR A 55 -16.06 -1.16 4.91
N LEU A 56 -16.62 -0.22 5.68
CA LEU A 56 -15.93 0.98 6.11
C LEU A 56 -14.73 0.66 7.01
N ASN A 57 -14.92 -0.24 7.99
CA ASN A 57 -13.83 -0.68 8.87
C ASN A 57 -12.68 -1.34 8.08
N LEU A 58 -12.99 -2.12 7.04
CA LEU A 58 -11.96 -2.75 6.21
C LEU A 58 -11.19 -1.71 5.36
N ALA A 59 -11.88 -0.65 4.92
CA ALA A 59 -11.22 0.47 4.24
C ALA A 59 -10.29 1.24 5.20
N PHE A 60 -10.74 1.47 6.44
CA PHE A 60 -9.91 2.09 7.50
C PHE A 60 -8.69 1.23 7.85
N GLU A 61 -8.85 -0.08 8.02
CA GLU A 61 -7.72 -0.99 8.23
C GLU A 61 -6.69 -0.89 7.10
N TYR A 62 -7.13 -0.75 5.85
CA TYR A 62 -6.22 -0.56 4.73
C TYR A 62 -5.53 0.80 4.77
N LEU A 63 -6.27 1.88 5.05
CA LEU A 63 -5.68 3.21 5.23
C LEU A 63 -4.59 3.20 6.31
N PHE A 64 -4.87 2.65 7.49
CA PHE A 64 -3.91 2.57 8.59
C PHE A 64 -2.70 1.70 8.25
N HIS A 65 -2.91 0.58 7.56
CA HIS A 65 -1.81 -0.25 7.06
C HIS A 65 -0.88 0.55 6.13
N LEU A 66 -1.44 1.37 5.24
CA LEU A 66 -0.66 2.20 4.32
C LEU A 66 0.07 3.32 5.06
N GLU A 67 -0.56 3.96 6.03
CA GLU A 67 0.03 5.03 6.86
C GLU A 67 1.24 4.53 7.66
N ASP A 68 1.10 3.37 8.32
CA ASP A 68 2.22 2.69 8.98
C ASP A 68 3.37 2.46 7.99
N TRP A 69 3.03 1.93 6.81
CA TRP A 69 4.02 1.63 5.78
C TRP A 69 4.71 2.88 5.23
N PHE A 70 3.98 3.99 5.03
CA PHE A 70 4.55 5.26 4.59
C PHE A 70 5.50 5.83 5.64
N CYS A 71 5.11 5.81 6.91
CA CYS A 71 5.99 6.23 8.00
C CYS A 71 7.30 5.44 8.01
N GLN A 72 7.22 4.11 7.89
CA GLN A 72 8.42 3.26 7.78
C GLN A 72 9.27 3.60 6.55
N PHE A 73 8.63 3.80 5.40
CA PHE A 73 9.31 4.13 4.16
C PHE A 73 10.10 5.44 4.31
N ASP A 74 9.47 6.50 4.81
CA ASP A 74 10.12 7.80 4.92
C ASP A 74 11.25 7.81 5.95
N MET A 75 11.10 7.06 7.05
CA MET A 75 12.19 6.86 8.02
C MET A 75 13.41 6.20 7.38
N GLU A 76 13.23 5.10 6.64
CA GLU A 76 14.34 4.38 6.02
C GLU A 76 14.91 5.12 4.80
N LYS A 77 14.06 5.81 4.03
CA LYS A 77 14.44 6.61 2.86
C LYS A 77 15.52 7.64 3.20
N SER A 78 15.46 8.25 4.38
CA SER A 78 16.46 9.22 4.85
C SER A 78 17.89 8.65 4.94
N LYS A 79 18.03 7.31 5.01
CA LYS A 79 19.30 6.59 5.13
C LYS A 79 19.83 6.08 3.79
N VAL A 80 19.10 6.29 2.70
CA VAL A 80 19.44 5.77 1.37
C VAL A 80 20.47 6.65 0.69
N LYS A 81 21.52 6.04 0.15
CA LYS A 81 22.60 6.73 -0.60
C LYS A 81 22.54 6.45 -2.10
N ASN A 82 21.96 5.33 -2.52
CA ASN A 82 21.91 4.86 -3.91
C ASN A 82 20.65 4.04 -4.18
N LEU A 83 20.24 3.96 -5.45
CA LEU A 83 18.94 3.39 -5.84
C LEU A 83 18.83 1.87 -5.63
N ASP A 84 19.92 1.16 -5.82
CA ASP A 84 20.07 -0.29 -5.70
C ASP A 84 20.45 -0.74 -4.29
N GLN A 85 20.50 0.19 -3.32
CA GLN A 85 20.74 -0.12 -1.92
C GLN A 85 19.66 -1.08 -1.41
N HIS A 86 20.09 -2.09 -0.63
CA HIS A 86 19.17 -2.97 0.08
C HIS A 86 18.24 -2.15 1.00
N PHE A 87 16.95 -2.38 0.88
CA PHE A 87 15.91 -1.59 1.50
C PHE A 87 14.76 -2.50 1.91
N ALA A 88 14.82 -3.03 3.12
CA ALA A 88 13.83 -3.95 3.66
C ALA A 88 13.27 -3.46 4.99
N PHE A 89 11.97 -3.66 5.19
CA PHE A 89 11.29 -3.29 6.42
C PHE A 89 11.16 -4.49 7.36
N THR A 90 11.34 -4.23 8.65
CA THR A 90 10.83 -5.09 9.70
C THR A 90 9.43 -4.62 10.06
N ARG A 91 8.46 -5.53 10.11
CA ARG A 91 7.08 -5.19 10.49
C ARG A 91 7.08 -4.58 11.91
N LEU A 92 6.42 -3.43 12.10
CA LEU A 92 6.24 -2.86 13.44
C LEU A 92 5.39 -3.79 14.29
N LYS A 93 5.76 -3.94 15.55
CA LYS A 93 4.90 -4.60 16.54
C LYS A 93 3.56 -3.86 16.57
N GLU A 94 2.46 -4.60 16.57
CA GLU A 94 1.07 -4.08 16.58
C GLU A 94 0.60 -3.34 15.31
N SER A 95 1.42 -3.24 14.25
CA SER A 95 0.95 -2.70 12.96
C SER A 95 -0.20 -3.51 12.37
N ILE A 96 -1.15 -2.79 11.75
CA ILE A 96 -2.26 -3.41 11.02
C ILE A 96 -1.69 -4.26 9.88
N ALA A 97 -2.17 -5.51 9.80
CA ALA A 97 -1.77 -6.41 8.74
C ALA A 97 -2.35 -5.95 7.40
N PHE A 98 -1.66 -6.25 6.30
CA PHE A 98 -2.20 -6.02 4.96
C PHE A 98 -3.57 -6.71 4.82
N PRO A 99 -4.65 -6.00 4.47
CA PRO A 99 -6.01 -6.55 4.45
C PRO A 99 -6.24 -7.37 3.17
N LYS A 100 -5.75 -8.61 3.16
CA LYS A 100 -5.79 -9.53 2.00
C LYS A 100 -7.17 -9.72 1.39
N ASN A 101 -8.23 -9.61 2.19
CA ASN A 101 -9.61 -9.83 1.76
C ASN A 101 -10.29 -8.55 1.26
N PHE A 102 -9.69 -7.38 1.41
CA PHE A 102 -10.32 -6.11 1.02
C PHE A 102 -10.66 -6.08 -0.48
N LYS A 103 -9.77 -6.58 -1.33
CA LYS A 103 -10.01 -6.62 -2.78
C LYS A 103 -11.28 -7.41 -3.16
N ASN A 104 -11.67 -8.41 -2.36
CA ASN A 104 -12.87 -9.21 -2.59
C ASN A 104 -14.16 -8.44 -2.30
N THR A 105 -14.10 -7.36 -1.51
CA THR A 105 -15.27 -6.51 -1.25
C THR A 105 -15.56 -5.52 -2.39
N LEU A 106 -14.63 -5.40 -3.35
CA LEU A 106 -14.74 -4.52 -4.52
C LEU A 106 -15.29 -5.24 -5.77
N LEU A 107 -15.34 -6.58 -5.75
CA LEU A 107 -15.81 -7.43 -6.84
C LEU A 107 -17.30 -7.78 -6.67
#